data_AF-A0A382BG83-F1
#
_entry.id   AF-A0A382BG83-F1
#
_cell.length_a   1.000
_cell.length_b   1.000
_cell.length_c   1.000
_cell.angle_alpha   90.00
_cell.angle_beta   90.00
_cell.angle_gamma   90.00
#
_symmetry.space_group_name_H-M   'P 1'
#
loop_
_entity.id
_entity.type
_entity.pdbx_description
1 polymer ?
#
loop_
_entity_poly.entity_id
_entity_poly.type
_entity_poly.pdbx_seq_one_letter_code
_entity_poly.pdbx_strand_id
1 'polypeptide(L)'
;VRSVLKEVRSGILERSELPDDISEEVLVQRVKSDIENPDMPTIQPVINATGIVLHDAVRGAMVTDVVRNAMIEAQRPGITDVEARAEKVLCEITGADAACLLHSDLGAL
;
A
#
# COMPACT_ATOMS: atom_id res chain seq x y z
N VAL A 1 20.18 -12.00 -1.46
CA VAL A 1 20.84 -13.24 -0.98
C VAL A 1 19.87 -14.19 -0.27
N ARG A 2 19.31 -13.85 0.90
CA ARG A 2 18.41 -14.75 1.66
C ARG A 2 17.13 -15.14 0.91
N SER A 3 16.55 -14.21 0.14
CA SER A 3 15.39 -14.46 -0.74
C SER A 3 15.68 -15.57 -1.75
N VAL A 4 16.71 -15.35 -2.57
CA VAL A 4 17.15 -16.26 -3.64
C VAL A 4 17.44 -17.68 -3.14
N LEU A 5 18.20 -17.82 -2.04
CA LEU A 5 18.50 -19.15 -1.49
C LEU A 5 17.26 -19.86 -0.94
N LYS A 6 16.31 -19.11 -0.35
CA LYS A 6 15.05 -19.67 0.15
C LYS A 6 14.17 -20.14 -1.01
N GLU A 7 14.09 -19.37 -2.08
CA GLU A 7 13.32 -19.70 -3.28
C GLU A 7 13.87 -20.97 -3.96
N VAL A 8 15.18 -21.04 -4.20
CA VAL A 8 15.82 -22.22 -4.79
C VAL A 8 15.58 -23.46 -3.92
N ARG A 9 15.74 -23.33 -2.60
CA ARG A 9 15.49 -24.43 -1.66
C ARG A 9 14.03 -24.88 -1.68
N SER A 10 13.08 -23.94 -1.68
CA SER A 10 11.65 -24.24 -1.75
C SER A 10 11.30 -24.93 -3.07
N GLY A 11 11.86 -24.48 -4.20
CA GLY A 11 11.65 -25.11 -5.50
C GLY A 11 12.10 -26.57 -5.54
N ILE A 12 13.27 -26.88 -4.97
CA ILE A 12 13.79 -28.26 -4.85
C ILE A 12 12.87 -29.12 -3.98
N LEU A 13 12.40 -28.59 -2.86
CA LEU A 13 11.57 -29.32 -1.90
C LEU A 13 10.12 -29.55 -2.38
N GLU A 14 9.55 -28.61 -3.14
CA GLU A 14 8.14 -28.64 -3.56
C GLU A 14 7.93 -29.29 -4.94
N ARG A 15 8.87 -29.12 -5.89
CA ARG A 15 8.68 -29.57 -7.27
C ARG A 15 9.40 -30.87 -7.62
N SER A 16 10.28 -31.39 -6.76
CA SER A 16 11.17 -32.54 -7.05
C SER A 16 12.05 -32.39 -8.32
N GLU A 17 11.93 -31.29 -9.06
CA GLU A 17 12.79 -30.94 -10.18
C GLU A 17 13.94 -30.10 -9.65
N LEU A 18 15.15 -30.68 -9.70
CA LEU A 18 16.37 -29.95 -9.47
C LEU A 18 16.54 -28.90 -10.59
N PRO A 19 16.86 -27.64 -10.26
CA PRO A 19 17.26 -26.67 -11.28
C PRO A 19 18.42 -27.23 -12.09
N ASP A 20 18.42 -26.98 -13.41
CA ASP A 20 19.46 -27.47 -14.33
C ASP A 20 20.88 -27.05 -13.94
N ASP A 21 21.03 -25.93 -13.24
CA ASP A 21 22.30 -25.42 -12.72
C ASP A 21 22.11 -24.68 -11.39
N ILE A 22 22.88 -25.12 -10.38
CA ILE A 22 22.95 -24.53 -9.02
C ILE A 22 24.38 -24.10 -8.64
N SER A 23 25.25 -23.91 -9.63
CA SER A 23 26.61 -23.41 -9.43
C SER A 23 26.63 -22.08 -8.67
N GLU A 24 27.74 -21.83 -7.98
CA GLU A 24 27.94 -20.59 -7.23
C GLU A 24 27.81 -19.37 -8.15
N GLU A 25 28.34 -19.47 -9.38
CA GLU A 25 28.25 -18.44 -10.40
C GLU A 25 26.80 -18.10 -10.74
N VAL A 26 25.92 -19.10 -10.93
CA VAL A 26 24.50 -18.89 -11.24
C VAL A 26 23.76 -18.27 -10.05
N LEU A 27 24.04 -18.72 -8.83
CA LEU A 27 23.43 -18.15 -7.63
C LEU A 27 23.87 -16.70 -7.40
N VAL A 28 25.15 -16.39 -7.61
CA VAL A 28 25.70 -15.03 -7.54
C VAL A 28 25.07 -14.14 -8.60
N GLN A 29 24.89 -14.62 -9.83
CA GLN A 29 24.22 -13.86 -10.89
C GLN A 29 22.75 -13.58 -10.55
N ARG A 30 21.99 -14.58 -10.06
CA ARG A 30 20.60 -14.36 -9.61
C ARG A 30 20.52 -13.34 -8.50
N VAL A 31 21.41 -13.41 -7.50
CA VAL A 31 21.47 -12.42 -6.43
C VAL A 31 21.79 -11.03 -6.96
N LYS A 32 22.72 -10.91 -7.92
CA LYS A 32 23.02 -9.62 -8.56
C LYS A 32 21.82 -9.07 -9.31
N SER A 33 21.15 -9.88 -10.12
CA SER A 33 19.93 -9.46 -10.82
C SER A 33 18.81 -9.04 -9.87
N ASP A 34 18.64 -9.72 -8.73
CA ASP A 34 17.64 -9.38 -7.71
C ASP A 34 17.97 -8.04 -7.00
N ILE A 35 19.26 -7.72 -6.84
CA ILE A 35 19.74 -6.46 -6.25
C ILE A 35 19.73 -5.31 -7.28
N GLU A 36 20.03 -5.60 -8.54
CA GLU A 36 20.07 -4.64 -9.64
C GLU A 36 18.68 -4.29 -10.17
N ASN A 37 17.66 -5.10 -9.84
CA ASN A 37 16.28 -4.73 -10.06
C ASN A 37 15.92 -3.63 -9.05
N PRO A 38 15.65 -2.38 -9.49
CA PRO A 38 15.31 -1.33 -8.54
C PRO A 38 14.10 -1.79 -7.72
N ASP A 39 14.18 -1.61 -6.40
CA ASP A 39 13.07 -1.85 -5.46
C ASP A 39 11.88 -0.98 -5.89
N MET A 40 11.09 -1.52 -6.81
CA MET A 40 9.84 -0.93 -7.24
C MET A 40 8.93 -0.92 -6.01
N PRO A 41 8.28 0.22 -5.70
CA PRO A 41 7.32 0.25 -4.62
C PRO A 41 6.30 -0.87 -4.84
N THR A 42 6.05 -1.67 -3.80
CA THR A 42 5.02 -2.72 -3.85
C THR A 42 3.62 -2.14 -4.00
N ILE A 43 3.46 -0.85 -3.68
CA ILE A 43 2.24 -0.07 -3.91
C ILE A 43 2.42 0.73 -5.21
N GLN A 44 1.60 0.41 -6.20
CA GLN A 44 1.62 1.07 -7.50
C GLN A 44 0.20 1.49 -7.91
N PRO A 45 0.06 2.60 -8.65
CA PRO A 45 -1.21 2.93 -9.30
C PRO A 45 -1.63 1.82 -10.26
N VAL A 46 -2.93 1.50 -10.28
CA VAL A 46 -3.51 0.49 -11.18
C VAL A 46 -4.70 1.08 -11.94
N ILE A 47 -4.94 0.59 -13.15
CA ILE A 47 -6.15 0.93 -13.93
C ILE A 47 -7.25 -0.05 -13.52
N ASN A 48 -8.32 0.47 -12.90
CA ASN A 48 -9.48 -0.35 -12.55
C ASN A 48 -10.38 -0.57 -13.78
N ALA A 49 -10.27 -1.75 -14.40
CA ALA A 49 -11.09 -2.17 -15.54
C ALA A 49 -12.31 -3.04 -15.15
N THR A 50 -12.61 -3.19 -13.86
CA THR A 50 -13.69 -4.06 -13.37
C THR A 50 -15.08 -3.44 -13.51
N GLY A 51 -15.16 -2.12 -13.71
CA GLY A 51 -16.42 -1.35 -13.66
C GLY A 51 -16.97 -1.14 -12.25
N ILE A 52 -16.33 -1.66 -11.21
CA ILE A 52 -16.71 -1.49 -9.81
C ILE A 52 -16.10 -0.19 -9.27
N VAL A 53 -16.94 0.73 -8.81
CA VAL A 53 -16.51 2.07 -8.35
C VAL A 53 -15.83 2.04 -6.98
N LEU A 54 -16.43 1.33 -6.01
CA LEU A 54 -15.85 1.12 -4.67
C LEU A 54 -15.29 -0.31 -4.62
N HIS A 55 -13.99 -0.44 -4.82
CA HIS A 55 -13.33 -1.73 -4.92
C HIS A 55 -12.37 -1.95 -3.75
N ASP A 56 -12.70 -2.87 -2.83
CA ASP A 56 -11.94 -3.08 -1.59
C ASP A 56 -10.48 -3.47 -1.84
N ALA A 57 -10.22 -4.32 -2.85
CA ALA A 57 -8.85 -4.71 -3.20
C ALA A 57 -8.00 -3.57 -3.82
N VAL A 58 -8.64 -2.53 -4.36
CA VAL A 58 -7.97 -1.32 -4.88
C VAL A 58 -8.03 -0.19 -3.84
N ARG A 59 -8.49 -0.51 -2.62
CA ARG A 59 -8.62 0.37 -1.45
C ARG A 59 -9.44 1.63 -1.73
N GLY A 60 -10.74 1.43 -1.95
CA GLY A 60 -11.75 2.48 -1.80
C GLY A 60 -11.83 3.45 -2.98
N ALA A 61 -12.35 4.66 -2.70
CA ALA A 61 -12.60 5.67 -3.71
C ALA A 61 -11.33 6.41 -4.12
N MET A 62 -11.20 6.72 -5.42
CA MET A 62 -10.17 7.64 -5.89
C MET A 62 -10.45 9.05 -5.40
N VAL A 63 -9.39 9.74 -4.95
CA VAL A 63 -9.46 11.15 -4.57
C VAL A 63 -9.22 12.05 -5.78
N THR A 64 -9.89 13.20 -5.80
CA THR A 64 -9.63 14.24 -6.81
C THR A 64 -8.29 14.92 -6.58
N ASP A 65 -7.77 15.62 -7.59
CA ASP A 65 -6.51 16.35 -7.47
C ASP A 65 -6.57 17.46 -6.41
N VAL A 66 -7.73 18.08 -6.23
CA VAL A 66 -7.94 19.09 -5.18
C VAL A 66 -7.74 18.50 -3.79
N VAL A 67 -8.36 17.33 -3.54
CA VAL A 67 -8.23 16.63 -2.25
C VAL A 67 -6.80 16.14 -2.06
N ARG A 68 -6.19 15.56 -3.10
CA ARG A 68 -4.78 15.12 -3.08
C ARG A 68 -3.84 16.27 -2.70
N ASN A 69 -4.00 17.43 -3.33
CA ASN A 69 -3.16 18.59 -3.06
C ASN A 69 -3.37 19.12 -1.62
N ALA A 70 -4.62 19.15 -1.15
CA ALA A 70 -4.91 19.51 0.24
C ALA A 70 -4.26 18.54 1.24
N MET A 71 -4.24 17.23 0.95
CA MET A 71 -3.56 16.23 1.77
C MET A 71 -2.03 16.41 1.79
N ILE A 72 -1.42 16.80 0.66
CA ILE A 72 0.02 17.10 0.59
C ILE A 72 0.34 18.35 1.42
N GLU A 73 -0.47 19.40 1.30
CA GLU A 73 -0.32 20.60 2.11
C GLU A 73 -0.53 20.32 3.60
N ALA A 74 -1.47 19.43 3.95
CA ALA A 74 -1.74 18.99 5.31
C ALA A 74 -0.53 18.31 5.99
N GLN A 75 0.41 17.76 5.22
CA GLN A 75 1.64 17.16 5.75
C GLN A 75 2.69 18.20 6.16
N ARG A 76 2.51 19.48 5.81
CA ARG A 76 3.45 20.53 6.20
C ARG A 76 3.36 20.78 7.72
N PRO A 77 4.51 21.04 8.38
CA PRO A 77 4.52 21.35 9.81
C PRO A 77 3.63 22.56 10.13
N GLY A 78 2.91 22.51 11.26
CA GLY A 78 2.13 23.62 11.78
C GLY A 78 0.62 23.53 11.55
N ILE A 79 0.14 22.49 10.88
CA ILE A 79 -1.30 22.17 10.84
C ILE A 79 -1.64 21.36 12.09
N THR A 80 -2.32 22.02 13.02
CA THR A 80 -2.78 21.46 14.30
C THR A 80 -4.30 21.38 14.31
N ASP A 81 -4.85 20.48 15.13
CA ASP A 81 -6.29 20.42 15.45
C ASP A 81 -7.20 19.91 14.30
N VAL A 82 -6.80 18.78 13.71
CA VAL A 82 -7.55 18.11 12.63
C VAL A 82 -8.90 17.60 13.15
N GLU A 83 -8.93 17.11 14.38
CA GLU A 83 -10.09 16.53 15.04
C GLU A 83 -11.20 17.58 15.28
N ALA A 84 -10.88 18.74 15.87
CA ALA A 84 -11.90 19.77 16.07
C ALA A 84 -12.38 20.37 14.74
N ARG A 85 -11.50 20.45 13.74
CA ARG A 85 -11.90 20.90 12.40
C ARG A 85 -12.86 19.89 11.75
N ALA A 86 -12.57 18.60 11.88
CA ALA A 86 -13.43 17.54 11.37
C ALA A 86 -14.79 17.53 12.09
N GLU A 87 -14.82 17.62 13.42
CA GLU A 87 -16.05 17.72 14.21
C GLU A 87 -16.92 18.87 13.74
N LYS A 88 -16.36 20.07 13.61
CA LYS A 88 -17.11 21.26 13.15
C LYS A 88 -17.78 21.01 11.79
N VAL A 89 -17.02 20.49 10.81
CA VAL A 89 -17.55 20.21 9.46
C VAL A 89 -18.62 19.12 9.51
N LEU A 90 -18.42 18.07 10.32
CA LEU A 90 -19.38 16.99 10.47
C LEU A 90 -20.68 17.49 11.10
N CYS A 91 -20.62 18.31 12.16
CA CYS A 91 -21.80 18.91 12.77
C CYS A 91 -22.53 19.86 11.79
N GLU A 92 -21.79 20.65 11.01
CA GLU A 92 -22.37 21.53 9.98
C GLU A 92 -23.14 20.76 8.88
N ILE A 93 -22.64 19.59 8.46
CA ILE A 93 -23.25 18.79 7.39
C ILE A 93 -24.37 17.90 7.91
N THR A 94 -24.26 17.40 9.15
CA THR A 94 -25.20 16.42 9.72
C THR A 94 -26.28 17.06 10.60
N GLY A 95 -26.03 18.26 11.13
CA GLY A 95 -26.87 18.89 12.15
C GLY A 95 -26.74 18.26 13.54
N ALA A 96 -25.78 17.36 13.76
CA ALA A 96 -25.53 16.76 15.07
C ALA A 96 -24.94 17.78 16.06
N ASP A 97 -25.22 17.60 17.35
CA ASP A 97 -24.70 18.45 18.43
C ASP A 97 -23.20 18.25 18.67
N ALA A 98 -22.68 17.06 18.33
CA ALA A 98 -21.27 16.68 18.43
C ALA A 98 -20.93 15.58 17.43
N ALA A 99 -19.67 15.49 17.02
CA ALA A 99 -19.18 14.46 16.09
C ALA A 99 -17.73 14.08 16.38
N CYS A 100 -17.37 12.81 16.14
CA CYS A 100 -16.02 12.31 16.37
C CYS A 100 -15.47 11.67 15.08
N LEU A 101 -14.18 11.93 14.80
CA LEU A 101 -13.45 11.28 13.72
C LEU A 101 -12.55 10.19 14.29
N LEU A 102 -12.77 8.96 13.86
CA LEU A 102 -11.94 7.81 14.20
C LEU A 102 -11.13 7.37 12.98
N HIS A 103 -10.06 6.60 13.20
CA HIS A 103 -9.22 6.08 12.12
C HIS A 103 -10.01 5.21 11.12
N SER A 104 -10.99 4.46 11.62
CA SER A 104 -11.86 3.59 10.83
C SER A 104 -13.19 3.39 11.55
N ASP A 105 -14.22 3.05 10.79
CA ASP A 105 -15.55 2.67 11.26
C ASP A 105 -15.55 1.44 12.19
N LEU A 106 -14.60 0.52 12.02
CA LEU A 106 -14.40 -0.63 12.91
C LEU A 106 -14.21 -0.24 14.38
N GLY A 107 -13.72 0.98 14.65
CA GLY A 107 -13.53 1.49 16.01
C GLY A 107 -14.73 2.24 16.59
N ALA A 108 -15.82 2.39 15.83
CA ALA A 108 -16.98 3.19 16.22
C ALA A 108 -18.09 2.38 16.94
N LEU A 109 -17.85 1.09 17.21
CA LEU A 109 -18.81 0.13 17.79
C LEU A 109 -18.62 -0.04 19.31
#